data_AF-A0A2N7NH26-F1
#
_entry.id   AF-A0A2N7NH26-F1
#
_cell.length_a   1.000
_cell.length_b   1.000
_cell.length_c   1.000
_cell.angle_alpha   90.00
_cell.angle_beta   90.00
_cell.angle_gamma   90.00
#
_symmetry.space_group_name_H-M   'P 1'
#
loop_
_entity.id
_entity.type
_entity.pdbx_description
1 polymer ?
#
loop_
_entity_poly.entity_id
_entity_poly.type
_entity_poly.pdbx_seq_one_letter_code
_entity_poly.pdbx_strand_id
1 'polypeptide(L)'
;MWKQSPLSWPSCSQSIQTESEQVINQIGATMNDAVSRLTSLESDIRYGRHSLSEEASALLRLRDELDSLLKTGTVLTATPYQFQVGTKLDSGSYLNPQSAVKVLSGKLRDHADKHRPTGNLHCVAFMVTASQLAQFASQLSDLVSVFPLSDWAQVARQAQAQVTNETDKLYQPAAITQLRFKPLARLNPKPLYDALHWQGAQIATIESLADDESHVIGKLQSLAAKRANKLGDIKTQINALKNLKGNVYVFSATGSAESIATQLNKADTPNHHQFTVVSLLLSHEPMTFFEELLC
;
A
#
# COMPACT_ATOMS: atom_id res chain seq x y z
N MET A 1 -12.89 -21.38 -6.42
CA MET A 1 -14.24 -20.77 -6.31
C MET A 1 -14.09 -19.40 -5.70
N TRP A 2 -14.80 -18.39 -6.21
CA TRP A 2 -14.74 -17.03 -5.66
C TRP A 2 -15.40 -16.97 -4.29
N LYS A 3 -14.76 -16.31 -3.34
CA LYS A 3 -15.29 -16.12 -1.98
C LYS A 3 -15.32 -14.64 -1.66
N GLN A 4 -16.39 -14.19 -1.02
CA GLN A 4 -16.43 -12.85 -0.46
C GLN A 4 -15.57 -12.84 0.81
N SER A 5 -14.62 -11.93 0.89
CA SER A 5 -13.78 -11.74 2.07
C SER A 5 -13.67 -10.25 2.42
N PRO A 6 -13.81 -9.88 3.71
CA PRO A 6 -13.49 -8.53 4.16
C PRO A 6 -11.99 -8.29 4.11
N LEU A 7 -11.57 -7.04 3.93
CA LEU A 7 -10.16 -6.67 4.13
C LEU A 7 -9.78 -6.88 5.59
N SER A 8 -8.75 -7.68 5.84
CA SER A 8 -8.27 -7.98 7.19
C SER A 8 -6.80 -7.64 7.33
N TRP A 9 -6.36 -7.15 8.50
CA TRP A 9 -4.93 -6.86 8.67
C TRP A 9 -4.13 -8.18 8.66
N PRO A 10 -3.11 -8.33 7.79
CA PRO A 10 -2.40 -9.59 7.65
C PRO A 10 -1.76 -10.06 8.95
N SER A 11 -1.95 -11.33 9.29
CA SER A 11 -1.36 -11.98 10.47
C SER A 11 0.17 -11.99 10.41
N CYS A 12 0.76 -12.13 9.22
CA CYS A 12 2.20 -12.05 9.00
C CYS A 12 2.75 -10.66 9.40
N SER A 13 2.00 -9.59 9.11
CA SER A 13 2.36 -8.22 9.51
C SER A 13 2.06 -7.98 10.99
N GLN A 14 1.01 -8.59 11.53
CA GLN A 14 0.69 -8.53 12.95
C GLN A 14 1.77 -9.21 13.80
N SER A 15 2.31 -10.36 13.37
CA SER A 15 3.39 -11.06 14.07
C SER A 15 4.66 -10.22 14.13
N ILE A 16 5.08 -9.62 13.00
CA ILE A 16 6.22 -8.69 12.95
C ILE A 16 6.02 -7.52 13.92
N GLN A 17 4.82 -6.95 13.95
CA GLN A 17 4.51 -5.84 14.85
C GLN A 17 4.53 -6.29 16.32
N THR A 18 3.96 -7.45 16.66
CA THR A 18 3.94 -7.96 18.03
C THR A 18 5.35 -8.21 18.55
N GLU A 19 6.23 -8.82 17.75
CA GLU A 19 7.65 -9.00 18.12
C GLU A 19 8.36 -7.66 18.30
N SER A 20 8.11 -6.70 17.41
CA SER A 20 8.71 -5.37 17.49
C SER A 20 8.22 -4.57 18.71
N GLU A 21 6.92 -4.65 19.02
CA GLU A 21 6.30 -3.91 20.14
C GLU A 21 6.74 -4.44 21.51
N GLN A 22 7.06 -5.73 21.63
CA GLN A 22 7.62 -6.28 22.88
C GLN A 22 8.88 -5.55 23.31
N VAL A 23 9.76 -5.21 22.37
CA VAL A 23 10.99 -4.47 22.62
C VAL A 23 10.71 -2.96 22.71
N ILE A 24 9.93 -2.41 21.78
CA ILE A 24 9.65 -0.96 21.72
C ILE A 24 9.00 -0.45 23.02
N ASN A 25 8.10 -1.23 23.62
CA ASN A 25 7.43 -0.84 24.85
C ASN A 25 8.39 -0.80 26.07
N GLN A 26 9.54 -1.47 26.01
CA GLN A 26 10.55 -1.47 27.08
C GLN A 26 11.56 -0.32 26.95
N ILE A 27 11.67 0.29 25.75
CA ILE A 27 12.67 1.33 25.45
C ILE A 27 12.52 2.54 26.37
N GLY A 28 11.30 3.01 26.65
CA GLY A 28 11.09 4.19 27.49
C GLY A 28 11.61 4.03 28.92
N ALA A 29 11.26 2.92 29.57
CA ALA A 29 11.71 2.63 30.94
C ALA A 29 13.22 2.38 31.01
N THR A 30 13.73 1.52 30.13
CA THR A 30 15.16 1.19 30.10
C THR A 30 16.05 2.37 29.70
N MET A 31 15.58 3.26 28.83
CA MET A 31 16.29 4.50 28.52
C MET A 31 16.34 5.45 29.71
N ASN A 32 15.25 5.59 30.47
CA ASN A 32 15.24 6.39 31.69
C ASN A 32 16.20 5.81 32.76
N ASP A 33 16.30 4.48 32.85
CA ASP A 33 17.25 3.81 33.76
C ASP A 33 18.71 3.95 33.29
N ALA A 34 18.96 3.88 31.98
CA ALA A 34 20.27 4.15 31.39
C ALA A 34 20.69 5.61 31.60
N VAL A 35 19.75 6.54 31.42
CA VAL A 35 19.93 7.97 31.69
C VAL A 35 20.26 8.21 33.16
N SER A 36 19.53 7.59 34.08
CA SER A 36 19.75 7.73 35.53
C SER A 36 21.12 7.19 35.96
N ARG A 37 21.56 6.06 35.38
CA ARG A 37 22.92 5.53 35.59
C ARG A 37 23.99 6.45 35.02
N LEU A 38 23.76 7.03 33.84
CA LEU A 38 24.69 7.98 33.24
C LEU A 38 24.84 9.25 34.09
N THR A 39 23.74 9.81 34.60
CA THR A 39 23.77 10.95 35.53
C THR A 39 24.60 10.65 36.80
N SER A 40 24.60 9.39 37.27
CA SER A 40 25.41 8.98 38.43
C SER A 40 26.90 8.76 38.14
N LEU A 41 27.30 8.70 36.86
CA LEU A 41 28.65 8.36 36.39
C LEU A 41 29.34 9.52 35.67
N GLU A 42 28.79 10.73 35.77
CA GLU A 42 29.30 11.94 35.12
C GLU A 42 30.78 12.24 35.42
N SER A 43 31.32 11.70 36.53
CA SER A 43 32.71 11.87 36.96
C SER A 43 33.70 10.73 36.60
N ASP A 44 33.24 9.54 36.18
CA ASP A 44 34.10 8.34 36.04
C ASP A 44 33.83 7.58 34.73
N ILE A 45 34.57 7.86 33.65
CA ILE A 45 34.21 7.36 32.31
C ILE A 45 35.05 6.14 31.88
N ARG A 46 34.39 4.98 31.76
CA ARG A 46 34.60 3.99 30.66
C ARG A 46 33.25 3.43 30.21
N TYR A 47 32.99 3.47 28.90
CA TYR A 47 31.70 3.11 28.31
C TYR A 47 31.55 1.59 28.08
N GLY A 48 30.46 1.02 28.60
CA GLY A 48 29.95 -0.31 28.24
C GLY A 48 28.78 -0.20 27.24
N ARG A 49 28.71 -1.12 26.29
CA ARG A 49 27.62 -1.22 25.31
C ARG A 49 26.28 -1.47 26.05
N HIS A 50 25.22 -0.77 25.66
CA HIS A 50 23.89 -0.90 26.29
C HIS A 50 23.32 -2.31 26.09
N SER A 51 22.70 -2.92 27.11
CA SER A 51 22.21 -4.32 27.11
C SER A 51 21.26 -4.63 25.94
N LEU A 52 20.29 -3.76 25.67
CA LEU A 52 19.38 -3.89 24.51
C LEU A 52 20.06 -3.78 23.13
N SER A 53 21.33 -3.37 23.05
CA SER A 53 22.03 -3.27 21.76
C SER A 53 22.28 -4.63 21.14
N GLU A 54 22.44 -5.65 21.97
CA GLU A 54 22.65 -7.04 21.52
C GLU A 54 21.34 -7.63 21.00
N GLU A 55 20.24 -7.40 21.71
CA GLU A 55 18.88 -7.79 21.31
C GLU A 55 18.43 -7.04 20.05
N ALA A 56 18.67 -5.73 19.95
CA ALA A 56 18.37 -4.95 18.75
C ALA A 56 19.22 -5.39 17.54
N SER A 57 20.48 -5.80 17.77
CA SER A 57 21.32 -6.36 16.72
C SER A 57 20.79 -7.70 16.21
N ALA A 58 20.16 -8.50 17.08
CA ALA A 58 19.53 -9.77 16.69
C ALA A 58 18.29 -9.57 15.80
N LEU A 59 17.69 -8.38 15.80
CA LEU A 59 16.51 -8.03 14.99
C LEU A 59 16.84 -7.38 13.64
N LEU A 60 18.13 -7.23 13.29
CA LEU A 60 18.52 -6.67 12.00
C LEU A 60 17.94 -7.47 10.81
N ARG A 61 17.66 -8.77 10.99
CA ARG A 61 16.95 -9.63 10.03
C ARG A 61 15.57 -9.13 9.61
N LEU A 62 14.90 -8.33 10.44
CA LEU A 62 13.57 -7.79 10.13
C LEU A 62 13.59 -6.86 8.91
N ARG A 63 14.75 -6.25 8.59
CA ARG A 63 14.92 -5.49 7.33
C ARG A 63 14.76 -6.41 6.13
N ASP A 64 15.45 -7.54 6.16
CA ASP A 64 15.40 -8.52 5.07
C ASP A 64 14.00 -9.15 4.96
N GLU A 65 13.32 -9.39 6.09
CA GLU A 65 11.94 -9.87 6.10
C GLU A 65 10.95 -8.84 5.55
N LEU A 66 11.11 -7.55 5.88
CA LEU A 66 10.29 -6.47 5.34
C LEU A 66 10.52 -6.30 3.83
N ASP A 67 11.77 -6.33 3.39
CA ASP A 67 12.13 -6.27 1.97
C ASP A 67 11.62 -7.52 1.23
N SER A 68 11.54 -8.67 1.91
CA SER A 68 10.95 -9.88 1.36
C SER A 68 9.44 -9.73 1.06
N LEU A 69 8.72 -8.82 1.71
CA LEU A 69 7.31 -8.54 1.38
C LEU A 69 7.16 -7.84 0.02
N LEU A 70 8.22 -7.19 -0.49
CA LEU A 70 8.24 -6.46 -1.75
C LEU A 70 8.64 -7.39 -2.91
N LYS A 71 7.68 -8.21 -3.38
CA LYS A 71 7.91 -9.08 -4.55
C LYS A 71 7.75 -8.32 -5.86
N THR A 72 8.59 -8.66 -6.84
CA THR A 72 8.46 -8.15 -8.22
C THR A 72 7.41 -8.97 -8.96
N GLY A 73 6.48 -8.30 -9.63
CA GLY A 73 5.41 -8.96 -10.38
C GLY A 73 4.78 -8.04 -11.42
N THR A 74 3.72 -8.52 -12.06
CA THR A 74 2.92 -7.74 -13.01
C THR A 74 1.46 -7.69 -12.58
N VAL A 75 0.77 -6.59 -12.90
CA VAL A 75 -0.64 -6.40 -12.62
C VAL A 75 -1.39 -6.31 -13.93
N LEU A 76 -2.39 -7.18 -14.12
CA LEU A 76 -3.31 -7.13 -15.24
C LEU A 76 -4.69 -6.70 -14.73
N THR A 77 -5.26 -5.66 -15.33
CA THR A 77 -6.59 -5.13 -14.95
C THR A 77 -7.49 -5.10 -16.18
N ALA A 78 -8.67 -5.73 -16.09
CA ALA A 78 -9.73 -5.59 -17.08
C ALA A 78 -10.72 -4.52 -16.62
N THR A 79 -10.98 -3.51 -17.46
CA THR A 79 -11.88 -2.40 -17.12
C THR A 79 -12.94 -2.17 -18.18
N PRO A 80 -14.13 -1.63 -17.83
CA PRO A 80 -15.20 -1.36 -18.80
C PRO A 80 -14.84 -0.29 -19.82
N TYR A 81 -13.81 0.52 -19.58
CA TYR A 81 -13.43 1.65 -20.43
C TYR A 81 -12.26 1.32 -21.38
N GLN A 82 -11.67 0.14 -21.25
CA GLN A 82 -10.62 -0.32 -22.14
C GLN A 82 -11.20 -0.74 -23.50
N PHE A 83 -10.47 -0.39 -24.56
CA PHE A 83 -10.82 -0.76 -25.93
C PHE A 83 -10.91 -2.29 -26.06
N GLN A 84 -12.00 -2.78 -26.68
CA GLN A 84 -12.29 -4.21 -26.89
C GLN A 84 -12.42 -5.07 -25.62
N VAL A 85 -12.44 -4.47 -24.43
CA VAL A 85 -12.66 -5.19 -23.17
C VAL A 85 -14.11 -5.00 -22.71
N GLY A 86 -14.53 -3.76 -22.51
CA GLY A 86 -15.89 -3.43 -22.10
C GLY A 86 -16.85 -3.30 -23.28
N THR A 87 -18.14 -3.48 -23.00
CA THR A 87 -19.24 -3.20 -23.93
C THR A 87 -19.67 -1.75 -23.74
N LYS A 88 -19.57 -0.95 -24.81
CA LYS A 88 -20.06 0.43 -24.82
C LYS A 88 -21.50 0.47 -25.34
N LEU A 89 -22.40 1.01 -24.53
CA LEU A 89 -23.80 1.31 -24.87
C LEU A 89 -24.03 2.81 -24.75
N ASP A 90 -25.18 3.30 -25.22
CA ASP A 90 -25.57 4.70 -25.08
C ASP A 90 -25.68 5.12 -23.60
N SER A 91 -26.09 4.17 -22.74
CA SER A 91 -26.24 4.38 -21.29
C SER A 91 -24.92 4.33 -20.51
N GLY A 92 -23.78 3.97 -21.14
CA GLY A 92 -22.49 3.89 -20.47
C GLY A 92 -21.58 2.77 -20.96
N SER A 93 -20.48 2.55 -20.23
CA SER A 93 -19.54 1.46 -20.50
C SER A 93 -19.68 0.38 -19.44
N TYR A 94 -19.85 -0.87 -19.88
CA TYR A 94 -20.23 -1.98 -19.02
C TYR A 94 -19.26 -3.15 -19.18
N LEU A 95 -19.00 -3.85 -18.08
CA LEU A 95 -18.23 -5.07 -18.07
C LEU A 95 -18.77 -5.94 -16.95
N ASN A 96 -19.43 -7.04 -17.31
CA ASN A 96 -19.91 -8.00 -16.32
C ASN A 96 -18.76 -8.92 -15.86
N PRO A 97 -18.89 -9.56 -14.67
CA PRO A 97 -17.86 -10.43 -14.11
C PRO A 97 -17.43 -11.55 -15.07
N GLN A 98 -18.38 -12.17 -15.78
CA GLN A 98 -18.09 -13.29 -16.67
C GLN A 98 -17.20 -12.86 -17.85
N SER A 99 -17.51 -11.71 -18.44
CA SER A 99 -16.75 -11.14 -19.56
C SER A 99 -15.37 -10.66 -19.09
N ALA A 100 -15.28 -10.02 -17.91
CA ALA A 100 -14.01 -9.62 -17.31
C ALA A 100 -13.07 -10.82 -17.12
N VAL A 101 -13.59 -11.91 -16.53
CA VAL A 101 -12.83 -13.16 -16.33
C VAL A 101 -12.42 -13.77 -17.67
N LYS A 102 -13.31 -13.78 -18.67
CA LYS A 102 -13.00 -14.30 -20.01
C LYS A 102 -11.89 -13.50 -20.70
N VAL A 103 -11.89 -12.18 -20.59
CA VAL A 103 -10.84 -11.32 -21.16
C VAL A 103 -9.49 -11.61 -20.49
N LEU A 104 -9.44 -11.65 -19.16
CA LEU A 104 -8.21 -11.95 -18.44
C LEU A 104 -7.68 -13.36 -18.74
N SER A 105 -8.57 -14.36 -18.77
CA SER A 105 -8.17 -15.72 -19.07
C SER A 105 -7.69 -15.89 -20.52
N GLY A 106 -8.29 -15.15 -21.45
CA GLY A 106 -7.80 -15.02 -22.82
C GLY A 106 -6.40 -14.38 -22.86
N LYS A 107 -6.19 -13.30 -22.11
CA LYS A 107 -4.89 -12.62 -22.06
C LYS A 107 -3.78 -13.49 -21.47
N LEU A 108 -4.08 -14.30 -20.45
CA LEU A 108 -3.12 -15.27 -19.91
C LEU A 108 -2.72 -16.35 -20.93
N ARG A 109 -3.50 -16.57 -21.99
CA ARG A 109 -3.23 -17.53 -23.09
C ARG A 109 -2.66 -16.85 -24.34
N ASP A 110 -2.42 -15.54 -24.30
CA ASP A 110 -1.92 -14.76 -25.43
C ASP A 110 -0.42 -14.99 -25.64
N HIS A 111 -0.07 -16.07 -26.35
CA HIS A 111 1.32 -16.42 -26.67
C HIS A 111 2.02 -15.40 -27.58
N ALA A 112 1.28 -14.45 -28.17
CA ALA A 112 1.86 -13.36 -28.96
C ALA A 112 2.40 -12.22 -28.08
N ASP A 113 1.99 -12.11 -26.82
CA ASP A 113 2.50 -11.08 -25.91
C ASP A 113 3.90 -11.44 -25.39
N LYS A 114 4.89 -10.63 -25.76
CA LYS A 114 6.29 -10.79 -25.36
C LYS A 114 6.49 -10.70 -23.83
N HIS A 115 5.64 -9.98 -23.11
CA HIS A 115 5.73 -9.81 -21.66
C HIS A 115 4.86 -10.81 -20.89
N ARG A 116 4.30 -11.81 -21.58
CA ARG A 116 3.55 -12.87 -20.93
C ARG A 116 4.44 -13.58 -19.90
N PRO A 117 4.03 -13.65 -18.63
CA PRO A 117 4.81 -14.34 -17.61
C PRO A 117 4.85 -15.86 -17.89
N THR A 118 6.02 -16.47 -17.72
CA THR A 118 6.29 -17.90 -17.96
C THR A 118 6.76 -18.61 -16.69
N GLY A 119 6.60 -19.93 -16.61
CA GLY A 119 7.02 -20.72 -15.45
C GLY A 119 5.91 -20.86 -14.40
N ASN A 120 6.29 -21.19 -13.17
CA ASN A 120 5.34 -21.34 -12.06
C ASN A 120 4.99 -19.95 -11.48
N LEU A 121 3.69 -19.66 -11.37
CA LEU A 121 3.18 -18.37 -10.92
C LEU A 121 2.25 -18.56 -9.70
N HIS A 122 2.25 -17.56 -8.83
CA HIS A 122 1.41 -17.39 -7.64
C HIS A 122 0.48 -16.23 -7.91
N CYS A 123 -0.82 -16.45 -7.73
CA CYS A 123 -1.83 -15.61 -8.31
C CYS A 123 -2.90 -15.15 -7.30
N VAL A 124 -3.12 -13.84 -7.16
CA VAL A 124 -4.19 -13.27 -6.31
C VAL A 124 -5.12 -12.41 -7.16
N ALA A 125 -6.35 -12.88 -7.39
CA ALA A 125 -7.35 -12.14 -8.12
C ALA A 125 -8.33 -11.43 -7.17
N PHE A 126 -8.65 -10.15 -7.40
CA PHE A 126 -9.64 -9.42 -6.61
C PHE A 126 -10.57 -8.58 -7.49
N MET A 127 -11.87 -8.62 -7.19
CA MET A 127 -12.95 -8.03 -7.98
C MET A 127 -13.82 -7.07 -7.16
N VAL A 128 -14.18 -5.91 -7.71
CA VAL A 128 -15.28 -5.07 -7.21
C VAL A 128 -16.38 -5.02 -8.25
N THR A 129 -17.62 -5.22 -7.81
CA THR A 129 -18.77 -5.23 -8.71
C THR A 129 -20.05 -4.73 -8.04
N ALA A 130 -20.87 -3.97 -8.77
CA ALA A 130 -22.14 -3.46 -8.27
C ALA A 130 -23.22 -3.43 -9.37
N SER A 131 -24.48 -3.48 -8.94
CA SER A 131 -25.65 -3.40 -9.82
C SER A 131 -25.99 -1.97 -10.24
N GLN A 132 -25.56 -0.97 -9.46
CA GLN A 132 -25.79 0.45 -9.70
C GLN A 132 -24.48 1.22 -9.83
N LEU A 133 -24.42 2.18 -10.76
CA LEU A 133 -23.22 2.96 -11.06
C LEU A 133 -22.76 3.81 -9.85
N ALA A 134 -23.69 4.43 -9.13
CA ALA A 134 -23.37 5.23 -7.95
C ALA A 134 -22.73 4.39 -6.83
N GLN A 135 -23.26 3.19 -6.60
CA GLN A 135 -22.70 2.24 -5.64
C GLN A 135 -21.31 1.76 -6.10
N PHE A 136 -21.14 1.47 -7.39
CA PHE A 136 -19.84 1.09 -7.95
C PHE A 136 -18.79 2.19 -7.76
N ALA A 137 -19.13 3.44 -8.06
CA ALA A 137 -18.25 4.59 -7.89
C ALA A 137 -17.84 4.81 -6.42
N SER A 138 -18.80 4.72 -5.49
CA SER A 138 -18.52 4.85 -4.05
C SER A 138 -17.57 3.76 -3.55
N GLN A 139 -17.86 2.49 -3.87
CA GLN A 139 -17.02 1.36 -3.45
C GLN A 139 -15.60 1.45 -4.03
N LEU A 140 -15.47 1.88 -5.28
CA LEU A 140 -14.18 2.13 -5.91
C LEU A 140 -13.41 3.26 -5.24
N SER A 141 -14.08 4.36 -4.88
CA SER A 141 -13.44 5.48 -4.19
C SER A 141 -12.88 5.07 -2.83
N ASP A 142 -13.65 4.31 -2.05
CA ASP A 142 -13.22 3.79 -0.76
C ASP A 142 -12.01 2.87 -0.91
N LEU A 143 -12.03 1.97 -1.89
CA LEU A 143 -10.94 1.02 -2.11
C LEU A 143 -9.66 1.71 -2.62
N VAL A 144 -9.77 2.64 -3.58
CA VAL A 144 -8.61 3.36 -4.13
C VAL A 144 -7.95 4.27 -3.09
N SER A 145 -8.69 4.69 -2.04
CA SER A 145 -8.12 5.47 -0.95
C SER A 145 -7.08 4.69 -0.12
N VAL A 146 -7.23 3.37 -0.02
CA VAL A 146 -6.33 2.47 0.73
C VAL A 146 -5.41 1.66 -0.18
N PHE A 147 -5.83 1.37 -1.41
CA PHE A 147 -5.11 0.53 -2.35
C PHE A 147 -5.13 1.15 -3.77
N PRO A 148 -4.28 2.17 -4.02
CA PRO A 148 -4.34 2.98 -5.24
C PRO A 148 -3.60 2.33 -6.41
N LEU A 149 -4.19 1.29 -7.01
CA LEU A 149 -3.74 0.83 -8.33
C LEU A 149 -4.12 1.86 -9.41
N SER A 150 -3.22 2.12 -10.34
CA SER A 150 -3.39 3.15 -11.39
C SER A 150 -4.68 2.98 -12.19
N ASP A 151 -4.95 1.76 -12.62
CA ASP A 151 -6.12 1.43 -13.44
C ASP A 151 -7.41 1.57 -12.62
N TRP A 152 -7.38 1.19 -11.34
CA TRP A 152 -8.51 1.35 -10.43
C TRP A 152 -8.81 2.81 -10.15
N ALA A 153 -7.77 3.63 -9.94
CA ALA A 153 -7.92 5.07 -9.79
C ALA A 153 -8.47 5.73 -11.06
N GLN A 154 -8.10 5.23 -12.25
CA GLN A 154 -8.70 5.67 -13.51
C GLN A 154 -10.18 5.30 -13.59
N VAL A 155 -10.54 4.06 -13.30
CA VAL A 155 -11.93 3.56 -13.32
C VAL A 155 -12.78 4.30 -12.29
N ALA A 156 -12.27 4.55 -11.07
CA ALA A 156 -12.95 5.32 -10.04
C ALA A 156 -13.29 6.74 -10.52
N ARG A 157 -12.34 7.43 -11.15
CA ARG A 157 -12.58 8.77 -11.73
C ARG A 157 -13.61 8.73 -12.86
N GLN A 158 -13.54 7.73 -13.74
CA GLN A 158 -14.46 7.59 -14.86
C GLN A 158 -15.88 7.23 -14.39
N ALA A 159 -16.01 6.31 -13.44
CA ALA A 159 -17.28 5.94 -12.84
C ALA A 159 -17.92 7.14 -12.13
N GLN A 160 -17.14 7.89 -11.33
CA GLN A 160 -17.62 9.10 -10.66
C GLN A 160 -18.09 10.17 -11.65
N ALA A 161 -17.34 10.40 -12.74
CA ALA A 161 -17.75 11.32 -13.79
C ALA A 161 -19.01 10.88 -14.53
N GLN A 162 -19.25 9.56 -14.66
CA GLN A 162 -20.48 9.04 -15.25
C GLN A 162 -21.69 9.20 -14.33
N VAL A 163 -21.51 9.14 -13.00
CA VAL A 163 -22.60 9.38 -12.03
C VAL A 163 -23.17 10.79 -12.17
N THR A 164 -22.32 11.80 -12.39
CA THR A 164 -22.74 13.21 -12.51
C THR A 164 -22.97 13.65 -13.95
N ASN A 165 -22.77 12.77 -14.95
CA ASN A 165 -22.82 13.16 -16.36
C ASN A 165 -24.19 13.73 -16.77
N GLU A 166 -25.28 13.09 -16.34
CA GLU A 166 -26.64 13.54 -16.68
C GLU A 166 -26.95 14.94 -16.16
N THR A 167 -26.39 15.33 -15.01
CA THR A 167 -26.54 16.68 -14.44
C THR A 167 -25.56 17.68 -15.07
N ASP A 168 -24.34 17.24 -15.34
CA ASP A 168 -23.25 18.11 -15.78
C ASP A 168 -23.31 18.39 -17.29
N LYS A 169 -23.91 17.50 -18.09
CA LYS A 169 -23.94 17.62 -19.56
C LYS A 169 -24.71 18.83 -20.07
N LEU A 170 -25.68 19.32 -19.29
CA LEU A 170 -26.46 20.53 -19.60
C LEU A 170 -25.90 21.77 -18.87
N TYR A 171 -24.92 21.57 -17.98
CA TYR A 171 -24.29 22.64 -17.26
C TYR A 171 -23.15 23.21 -18.10
N GLN A 172 -23.28 24.46 -18.53
CA GLN A 172 -22.19 25.20 -19.14
C GLN A 172 -21.44 25.96 -18.03
N PRO A 173 -20.29 25.47 -17.53
CA PRO A 173 -19.51 26.23 -16.57
C PRO A 173 -19.00 27.51 -17.24
N ALA A 174 -18.85 28.57 -16.45
CA ALA A 174 -18.18 29.78 -16.92
C ALA A 174 -16.78 29.43 -17.46
N ALA A 175 -16.43 29.99 -18.61
CA ALA A 175 -15.15 29.71 -19.25
C ALA A 175 -14.00 30.23 -18.38
N ILE A 176 -13.23 29.31 -17.81
CA ILE A 176 -11.98 29.65 -17.13
C ILE A 176 -10.91 29.84 -18.20
N THR A 177 -10.29 31.01 -18.24
CA THR A 177 -9.13 31.29 -19.10
C THR A 177 -8.00 30.30 -18.81
N GLN A 178 -7.45 29.68 -19.85
CA GLN A 178 -6.30 28.80 -19.74
C GLN A 178 -5.01 29.64 -19.65
N LEU A 179 -3.99 29.29 -18.85
CA LEU A 179 -3.82 28.08 -18.03
C LEU A 179 -4.50 28.16 -16.65
N ARG A 180 -4.95 27.01 -16.14
CA ARG A 180 -5.60 26.89 -14.83
C ARG A 180 -4.59 26.95 -13.68
N PHE A 181 -4.89 27.74 -12.65
CA PHE A 181 -4.23 27.62 -11.36
C PHE A 181 -4.54 26.26 -10.72
N LYS A 182 -3.52 25.60 -10.17
CA LYS A 182 -3.71 24.44 -9.27
C LYS A 182 -3.90 24.96 -7.84
N PRO A 183 -4.55 24.19 -6.94
CA PRO A 183 -4.55 24.50 -5.52
C PRO A 183 -3.12 24.78 -5.03
N LEU A 184 -2.97 25.78 -4.16
CA LEU A 184 -1.66 26.14 -3.63
C LEU A 184 -1.04 24.92 -2.96
N ALA A 185 0.16 24.56 -3.40
CA ALA A 185 0.97 23.50 -2.86
C ALA A 185 2.40 24.00 -2.75
N ARG A 186 3.22 23.34 -1.92
CA ARG A 186 4.66 23.63 -1.88
C ARG A 186 5.24 23.34 -3.25
N LEU A 187 5.83 24.35 -3.89
CA LEU A 187 6.60 24.18 -5.10
C LEU A 187 7.89 23.46 -4.71
N ASN A 188 7.97 22.16 -4.95
CA ASN A 188 9.16 21.35 -4.66
C ASN A 188 9.69 20.62 -5.92
N PRO A 189 9.77 21.26 -7.11
CA PRO A 189 10.46 20.64 -8.24
C PRO A 189 11.96 20.50 -7.96
N LYS A 190 12.66 19.66 -8.71
CA LYS A 190 14.13 19.72 -8.75
C LYS A 190 14.56 21.06 -9.40
N PRO A 191 15.58 21.77 -8.89
CA PRO A 191 16.54 21.33 -7.86
C PRO A 191 16.13 21.66 -6.42
N LEU A 192 15.01 22.36 -6.19
CA LEU A 192 14.58 22.77 -4.85
C LEU A 192 14.28 21.59 -3.93
N TYR A 193 13.75 20.49 -4.46
CA TYR A 193 13.61 19.24 -3.69
C TYR A 193 14.97 18.76 -3.14
N ASP A 194 15.98 18.71 -4.01
CA ASP A 194 17.32 18.24 -3.64
C ASP A 194 18.00 19.24 -2.68
N ALA A 195 17.80 20.55 -2.89
CA ALA A 195 18.28 21.58 -1.98
C ALA A 195 17.66 21.43 -0.59
N LEU A 196 16.33 21.27 -0.47
CA LEU A 196 15.67 21.03 0.82
C LEU A 196 16.15 19.74 1.49
N HIS A 197 16.39 18.68 0.72
CA HIS A 197 16.93 17.43 1.24
C HIS A 197 18.35 17.58 1.80
N TRP A 198 19.29 18.09 0.99
CA TRP A 198 20.69 18.20 1.36
C TRP A 198 20.96 19.32 2.38
N GLN A 199 20.32 20.48 2.24
CA GLN A 199 20.41 21.55 3.23
C GLN A 199 19.70 21.16 4.52
N GLY A 200 18.61 20.40 4.45
CA GLY A 200 17.98 19.81 5.63
C GLY A 200 18.92 18.88 6.39
N ALA A 201 19.68 18.04 5.68
CA ALA A 201 20.72 17.19 6.29
C ALA A 201 21.87 18.01 6.90
N GLN A 202 22.29 19.09 6.22
CA GLN A 202 23.30 20.03 6.74
C GLN A 202 22.81 20.72 8.02
N ILE A 203 21.58 21.23 8.03
CA ILE A 203 20.94 21.87 9.19
C ILE A 203 20.82 20.85 10.32
N ALA A 204 20.33 19.64 10.08
CA ALA A 204 20.24 18.60 11.12
C ALA A 204 21.61 18.26 11.73
N THR A 205 22.68 18.29 10.92
CA THR A 205 24.06 18.10 11.41
C THR A 205 24.49 19.28 12.29
N ILE A 206 24.21 20.51 11.86
CA ILE A 206 24.50 21.73 12.64
C ILE A 206 23.67 21.75 13.93
N GLU A 207 22.40 21.39 13.89
CA GLU A 207 21.53 21.25 15.07
C GLU A 207 22.09 20.21 16.03
N SER A 208 22.56 19.06 15.54
CA SER A 208 23.22 18.05 16.38
C SER A 208 24.53 18.54 17.00
N LEU A 209 25.23 19.47 16.35
CA LEU A 209 26.44 20.11 16.87
C LEU A 209 26.09 21.24 17.84
N ALA A 210 25.05 22.02 17.60
CA ALA A 210 24.58 23.09 18.48
C ALA A 210 23.97 22.54 19.78
N ASP A 211 23.45 21.32 19.76
CA ASP A 211 23.02 20.55 20.95
C ASP A 211 24.23 20.10 21.83
N ASP A 212 25.46 20.60 21.60
CA ASP A 212 26.65 20.46 22.48
C ASP A 212 26.60 21.36 23.73
N GLU A 213 25.41 21.67 24.26
CA GLU A 213 25.34 22.34 25.56
C GLU A 213 25.38 21.32 26.72
N SER A 214 26.40 21.52 27.56
CA SER A 214 26.66 21.05 28.94
C SER A 214 27.34 19.69 29.19
N HIS A 215 26.97 18.55 28.58
CA HIS A 215 27.77 17.30 28.66
C HIS A 215 27.21 16.16 27.79
N VAL A 216 28.04 15.19 27.42
CA VAL A 216 27.70 14.00 26.58
C VAL A 216 26.44 13.27 27.08
N ILE A 217 26.19 13.25 28.39
CA ILE A 217 25.01 12.62 28.98
C ILE A 217 23.71 13.31 28.55
N GLY A 218 23.67 14.65 28.42
CA GLY A 218 22.50 15.39 27.97
C GLY A 218 22.18 15.09 26.50
N LYS A 219 23.20 14.94 25.65
CA LYS A 219 23.02 14.47 24.26
C LYS A 219 22.40 13.08 24.18
N LEU A 220 22.87 12.15 25.02
CA LEU A 220 22.32 10.80 25.07
C LEU A 220 20.86 10.80 25.58
N GLN A 221 20.52 11.67 26.54
CA GLN A 221 19.15 11.89 27.00
C GLN A 221 18.25 12.43 25.87
N SER A 222 18.67 13.49 25.18
CA SER A 222 17.91 14.08 24.06
C SER A 222 17.74 13.12 22.89
N LEU A 223 18.77 12.34 22.56
CA LEU A 223 18.70 11.30 21.54
C LEU A 223 17.75 10.17 21.96
N ALA A 224 17.77 9.78 23.24
CA ALA A 224 16.86 8.79 23.77
C ALA A 224 15.40 9.23 23.66
N ALA A 225 15.09 10.48 24.06
CA ALA A 225 13.77 11.06 23.93
C ALA A 225 13.31 11.14 22.45
N LYS A 226 14.17 11.60 21.54
CA LYS A 226 13.87 11.66 20.09
C LYS A 226 13.57 10.27 19.52
N ARG A 227 14.30 9.23 19.92
CA ARG A 227 14.01 7.83 19.52
C ARG A 227 12.67 7.35 20.04
N ALA A 228 12.38 7.57 21.32
CA ALA A 228 11.12 7.15 21.94
C ALA A 228 9.92 7.79 21.21
N ASN A 229 9.98 9.10 20.96
CA ASN A 229 8.94 9.83 20.23
C ASN A 229 8.77 9.28 18.80
N LYS A 230 9.87 9.09 18.07
CA LYS A 230 9.80 8.57 16.69
C LYS A 230 9.22 7.17 16.61
N LEU A 231 9.54 6.30 17.57
CA LEU A 231 8.94 4.96 17.65
C LEU A 231 7.46 5.02 18.02
N GLY A 232 7.05 5.96 18.87
CA GLY A 232 5.65 6.24 19.17
C GLY A 232 4.85 6.67 17.93
N ASP A 233 5.42 7.55 17.10
CA ASP A 233 4.81 7.95 15.82
C ASP A 233 4.66 6.76 14.87
N ILE A 234 5.71 5.94 14.72
CA ILE A 234 5.69 4.76 13.86
C ILE A 234 4.61 3.77 14.32
N LYS A 235 4.51 3.51 15.63
CA LYS A 235 3.45 2.66 16.21
C LYS A 235 2.06 3.19 15.90
N THR A 236 1.87 4.50 16.00
CA THR A 236 0.59 5.16 15.70
C THR A 236 0.21 5.00 14.23
N GLN A 237 1.15 5.23 13.31
CA GLN A 237 0.91 5.08 11.87
C GLN A 237 0.61 3.63 11.47
N ILE A 238 1.34 2.65 12.01
CA ILE A 238 1.06 1.23 11.76
C ILE A 238 -0.33 0.85 12.28
N ASN A 239 -0.73 1.31 13.47
CA ASN A 239 -2.05 1.03 13.99
C ASN A 239 -3.17 1.70 13.18
N ALA A 240 -2.93 2.86 12.57
CA ALA A 240 -3.88 3.48 11.66
C ALA A 240 -4.13 2.63 10.40
N LEU A 241 -3.10 1.95 9.87
CA LEU A 241 -3.23 1.06 8.71
C LEU A 241 -4.12 -0.16 8.96
N LYS A 242 -4.31 -0.57 10.23
CA LYS A 242 -5.17 -1.71 10.58
C LYS A 242 -6.66 -1.43 10.43
N ASN A 243 -7.06 -0.16 10.33
CA ASN A 243 -8.45 0.23 10.18
C ASN A 243 -8.93 0.08 8.72
N LEU A 244 -8.77 -1.13 8.18
CA LEU A 244 -9.14 -1.49 6.81
C LEU A 244 -10.67 -1.59 6.71
N LYS A 245 -11.22 -1.08 5.60
CA LYS A 245 -12.66 -1.15 5.31
C LYS A 245 -12.87 -1.59 3.87
N GLY A 246 -13.83 -2.50 3.67
CA GLY A 246 -14.23 -2.98 2.35
C GLY A 246 -14.33 -4.50 2.29
N ASN A 247 -15.14 -4.99 1.35
CA ASN A 247 -15.30 -6.41 1.06
C ASN A 247 -14.99 -6.63 -0.42
N VAL A 248 -14.20 -7.66 -0.71
CA VAL A 248 -13.85 -8.05 -2.08
C VAL A 248 -14.22 -9.49 -2.34
N TYR A 249 -14.41 -9.85 -3.60
CA TYR A 249 -14.41 -11.27 -3.99
C TYR A 249 -12.99 -11.68 -4.35
N VAL A 250 -12.49 -12.74 -3.72
CA VAL A 250 -11.14 -13.23 -3.90
C VAL A 250 -11.13 -14.61 -4.57
N PHE A 251 -10.09 -14.85 -5.35
CA PHE A 251 -9.75 -16.15 -5.90
C PHE A 251 -8.22 -16.34 -5.82
N SER A 252 -7.81 -17.45 -5.22
CA SER A 252 -6.41 -17.87 -5.12
C SER A 252 -6.19 -19.17 -5.87
N ALA A 253 -5.08 -19.25 -6.61
CA ALA A 253 -4.65 -20.43 -7.34
C ALA A 253 -3.13 -20.44 -7.53
N THR A 254 -2.57 -21.64 -7.65
CA THR A 254 -1.14 -21.87 -7.94
C THR A 254 -1.00 -22.73 -9.20
N GLY A 255 0.05 -22.47 -9.98
CA GLY A 255 0.39 -23.27 -11.15
C GLY A 255 0.94 -22.44 -12.31
N SER A 256 1.03 -23.05 -13.50
CA SER A 256 1.35 -22.30 -14.72
C SER A 256 0.23 -21.33 -15.10
N ALA A 257 0.55 -20.34 -15.93
CA ALA A 257 -0.45 -19.39 -16.45
C ALA A 257 -1.65 -20.10 -17.10
N GLU A 258 -1.42 -21.19 -17.83
CA GLU A 258 -2.47 -22.01 -18.48
C GLU A 258 -3.34 -22.75 -17.47
N SER A 259 -2.73 -23.29 -16.40
CA SER A 259 -3.43 -23.96 -15.31
C SER A 259 -4.31 -22.96 -14.56
N ILE A 260 -3.76 -21.80 -14.17
CA ILE A 260 -4.50 -20.73 -13.49
C ILE A 260 -5.65 -20.23 -14.36
N ALA A 261 -5.42 -19.99 -15.66
CA ALA A 261 -6.47 -19.58 -16.59
C ALA A 261 -7.60 -20.62 -16.72
N THR A 262 -7.27 -21.91 -16.60
CA THR A 262 -8.26 -23.00 -16.64
C THR A 262 -9.06 -23.07 -15.34
N GLN A 263 -8.39 -22.92 -14.18
CA GLN A 263 -9.05 -22.89 -12.88
C GLN A 263 -9.97 -21.66 -12.74
N LEU A 264 -9.54 -20.50 -13.24
CA LEU A 264 -10.33 -19.27 -13.23
C LEU A 264 -11.58 -19.39 -14.10
N ASN A 265 -11.47 -19.98 -15.30
CA ASN A 265 -12.62 -20.21 -16.19
C ASN A 265 -13.62 -21.25 -15.65
N LYS A 266 -13.15 -22.20 -14.83
CA LYS A 266 -14.01 -23.19 -14.18
C LYS A 266 -14.67 -22.68 -12.90
N ALA A 267 -14.17 -21.58 -12.33
CA ALA A 267 -14.74 -21.03 -11.10
C ALA A 267 -16.01 -20.24 -11.40
N ASP A 268 -17.12 -20.60 -10.75
CA ASP A 268 -18.36 -19.85 -10.85
C ASP A 268 -18.17 -18.41 -10.39
N THR A 269 -18.57 -17.47 -11.24
CA THR A 269 -18.56 -16.04 -10.91
C THR A 269 -19.55 -15.75 -9.80
N PRO A 270 -19.21 -14.89 -8.83
CA PRO A 270 -20.02 -14.69 -7.63
C PRO A 270 -21.38 -14.01 -7.89
N ASN A 271 -21.54 -13.28 -9.00
CA ASN A 271 -22.80 -12.60 -9.37
C ASN A 271 -22.83 -12.21 -10.87
N HIS A 272 -23.94 -11.61 -11.31
CA HIS A 272 -24.17 -11.12 -12.68
C HIS A 272 -24.33 -9.58 -12.72
N HIS A 273 -23.68 -8.86 -11.80
CA HIS A 273 -23.77 -7.41 -11.74
C HIS A 273 -23.15 -6.73 -12.99
N GLN A 274 -23.62 -5.54 -13.33
CA GLN A 274 -23.29 -4.88 -14.61
C GLN A 274 -21.98 -4.08 -14.60
N PHE A 275 -21.51 -3.64 -13.44
CA PHE A 275 -20.27 -2.87 -13.30
C PHE A 275 -19.25 -3.69 -12.53
N THR A 276 -18.13 -4.07 -13.15
CA THR A 276 -17.12 -4.92 -12.54
C THR A 276 -15.71 -4.47 -12.89
N VAL A 277 -14.81 -4.51 -11.91
CA VAL A 277 -13.36 -4.46 -12.11
C VAL A 277 -12.74 -5.66 -11.44
N VAL A 278 -11.77 -6.31 -12.09
CA VAL A 278 -10.99 -7.40 -11.49
C VAL A 278 -9.53 -7.26 -11.85
N SER A 279 -8.67 -7.54 -10.89
CA SER A 279 -7.21 -7.53 -11.06
C SER A 279 -6.62 -8.84 -10.60
N LEU A 280 -5.51 -9.21 -11.25
CA LEU A 280 -4.73 -10.41 -10.96
C LEU A 280 -3.30 -10.00 -10.57
N LEU A 281 -2.88 -10.31 -9.35
CA LEU A 281 -1.48 -10.20 -8.91
C LEU A 281 -0.78 -11.51 -9.24
N LEU A 282 0.36 -11.47 -9.92
CA LEU A 282 1.15 -12.66 -10.25
C LEU A 282 2.59 -12.51 -9.74
N SER A 283 3.10 -13.51 -9.02
CA SER A 283 4.46 -13.58 -8.46
C SER A 283 5.08 -14.96 -8.68
N HIS A 284 6.41 -15.10 -8.72
CA HIS A 284 7.07 -16.41 -8.69
C HIS A 284 7.21 -17.00 -7.27
N GLU A 285 6.79 -16.24 -6.25
CA GLU A 285 6.83 -16.61 -4.84
C GLU A 285 5.47 -16.35 -4.17
N PRO A 286 5.14 -17.06 -3.07
CA PRO A 286 3.91 -16.85 -2.32
C PRO A 286 3.73 -15.40 -1.86
N MET A 287 2.53 -14.85 -1.98
CA MET A 287 2.22 -13.46 -1.65
C MET A 287 1.45 -13.39 -0.32
N THR A 288 2.04 -13.93 0.74
CA THR A 288 1.42 -14.13 2.06
C THR A 288 0.70 -12.91 2.61
N PHE A 289 1.30 -11.71 2.48
CA PHE A 289 0.65 -10.46 2.88
C PHE A 289 -0.69 -10.23 2.17
N PHE A 290 -0.74 -10.37 0.84
CA PHE A 290 -1.95 -10.15 0.07
C PHE A 290 -2.95 -11.29 0.20
N GLU A 291 -2.46 -12.52 0.37
CA GLU A 291 -3.29 -13.68 0.66
C GLU A 291 -4.05 -13.47 1.97
N GLU A 292 -3.38 -13.05 3.05
CA GLU A 292 -4.03 -12.79 4.34
C GLU A 292 -4.83 -11.47 4.38
N LEU A 293 -4.44 -10.47 3.57
CA LEU A 293 -5.18 -9.20 3.46
C LEU A 293 -6.55 -9.39 2.80
N LEU A 294 -6.60 -10.24 1.77
CA LEU A 294 -7.71 -10.34 0.82
C LEU A 294 -8.50 -11.65 0.91
N CYS A 295 -7.95 -12.73 1.50
CA CYS A 295 -8.61 -14.04 1.61
C CYS A 295 -9.07 -14.33 3.04
#